data_AF-A0A358XSZ5-F1
#
_entry.id   AF-A0A358XSZ5-F1
#
_cell.length_a   1.000
_cell.length_b   1.000
_cell.length_c   1.000
_cell.angle_alpha   90.00
_cell.angle_beta   90.00
_cell.angle_gamma   90.00
#
_symmetry.space_group_name_H-M   'P 1'
#
loop_
_entity.id
_entity.type
_entity.pdbx_description
1 polymer ?
#
loop_
_entity_poly.entity_id
_entity_poly.type
_entity_poly.pdbx_seq_one_letter_code
_entity_poly.pdbx_strand_id
1 'polypeptide(L)' 'SKGTYIRSLAYDFGKFLQSGSHLSSLRRTKSGDYRVENAWNLEQLIAEIKRHKEIIK' A
#
# COMPACT_ATOMS: atom_id res chain seq x y z
N SER A 1 -5.69 -14.29 -1.77
CA SER A 1 -5.31 -14.90 -0.48
C SER A 1 -4.66 -13.84 0.40
N LYS A 2 -4.69 -14.01 1.73
CA LYS A 2 -3.93 -13.17 2.68
C LYS A 2 -2.56 -13.84 2.92
N GLY A 3 -1.56 -13.08 3.35
CA GLY A 3 -0.26 -13.63 3.80
C GLY A 3 0.78 -13.89 2.71
N THR A 4 0.54 -13.51 1.45
CA THR A 4 1.56 -13.62 0.40
C THR A 4 2.69 -12.62 0.62
N TYR A 5 3.91 -13.12 0.76
CA TYR A 5 5.12 -12.32 0.87
C TYR A 5 5.67 -12.00 -0.53
N ILE A 6 5.36 -10.81 -1.06
CA ILE A 6 5.84 -10.38 -2.39
C ILE A 6 7.38 -10.32 -2.47
N ARG A 7 8.05 -10.11 -1.32
CA ARG A 7 9.52 -10.17 -1.24
C ARG A 7 10.06 -11.57 -1.53
N SER A 8 9.41 -12.61 -1.01
CA SER A 8 9.78 -14.00 -1.27
C SER A 8 9.58 -14.35 -2.75
N LEU A 9 8.47 -13.90 -3.33
CA LEU A 9 8.22 -14.06 -4.76
C LEU A 9 9.33 -13.40 -5.62
N ALA A 10 9.74 -12.18 -5.25
CA ALA A 10 10.84 -11.50 -5.94
C ALA A 10 12.15 -12.30 -5.85
N TYR A 11 12.46 -12.90 -4.70
CA TYR A 11 13.64 -13.77 -4.51
C TYR A 11 13.56 -15.06 -5.34
N ASP A 12 12.40 -15.74 -5.33
CA ASP A 12 12.16 -16.97 -6.08
C ASP A 12 12.31 -16.74 -7.58
N PHE A 13 11.91 -15.56 -8.09
CA PHE A 13 12.15 -15.20 -9.49
C PHE A 13 13.63 -15.14 -9.85
N GLY A 14 14.49 -14.60 -8.98
CA GLY A 14 15.93 -14.58 -9.21
C GLY A 14 16.49 -15.99 -9.26
N LYS A 15 16.10 -16.83 -8.30
CA LYS A 15 16.46 -18.26 -8.28
C LYS A 15 16.09 -18.96 -9.58
N PHE A 16 14.87 -18.75 -10.06
CA PHE A 16 14.39 -19.33 -11.32
C PHE A 16 15.21 -18.87 -12.53
N LEU A 17 15.56 -17.59 -12.58
CA LEU A 17 16.38 -17.01 -13.65
C LEU A 17 17.88 -17.26 -13.50
N GLN A 18 18.31 -18.04 -12.50
CA GLN A 18 19.72 -18.30 -12.18
C GLN A 18 20.52 -17.01 -11.95
N SER A 19 19.88 -15.99 -11.38
CA SER A 19 20.46 -14.68 -11.07
C SER A 19 19.98 -14.18 -9.69
N GLY A 20 20.49 -13.03 -9.25
CA GLY A 20 20.02 -12.36 -8.04
C GLY A 20 18.85 -11.42 -8.34
N SER A 21 17.87 -11.36 -7.44
CA SER A 21 16.81 -10.36 -7.48
C SER A 21 16.35 -9.99 -6.06
N HIS A 22 15.77 -8.81 -5.94
CA HIS A 22 15.16 -8.30 -4.72
C HIS A 22 14.00 -7.38 -5.07
N LEU A 23 13.09 -7.16 -4.12
CA LEU A 23 11.98 -6.23 -4.28
C LEU A 23 12.48 -4.79 -4.14
N SER A 24 12.47 -4.01 -5.21
CA SER A 24 12.93 -2.62 -5.22
C SER A 24 11.89 -1.63 -4.69
N SER A 25 10.61 -1.86 -4.98
CA SER A 25 9.49 -1.06 -4.47
C SER A 25 8.21 -1.89 -4.43
N LEU A 26 7.26 -1.49 -3.58
CA LEU A 26 5.95 -2.13 -3.49
C LEU A 26 4.89 -1.09 -3.11
N ARG A 27 3.81 -1.05 -3.88
CA ARG A 27 2.61 -0.28 -3.55
C ARG A 27 1.39 -1.18 -3.54
N ARG A 28 0.68 -1.22 -2.42
CA ARG A 28 -0.59 -1.95 -2.31
C ARG A 28 -1.69 -1.11 -2.95
N THR A 29 -2.37 -1.67 -3.97
CA THR A 29 -3.47 -0.99 -4.68
C THR A 29 -4.85 -1.40 -4.20
N LYS A 30 -4.98 -2.52 -3.47
CA LYS A 30 -6.26 -3.03 -2.94
C LYS A 30 -6.06 -3.74 -1.60
N SER A 31 -7.04 -3.62 -0.71
CA SER A 31 -7.12 -4.36 0.55
C SER A 31 -8.57 -4.68 0.87
N GLY A 32 -8.99 -5.95 0.73
CA GLY A 32 -10.42 -6.29 0.77
C GLY A 32 -11.16 -5.53 -0.33
N ASP A 33 -12.24 -4.83 0.04
CA ASP A 33 -13.05 -4.04 -0.89
C ASP A 33 -12.51 -2.62 -1.14
N TYR A 34 -11.48 -2.19 -0.40
CA TYR A 34 -10.91 -0.86 -0.51
C TYR A 34 -9.84 -0.81 -1.62
N ARG A 35 -9.89 0.23 -2.45
CA ARG A 35 -8.90 0.51 -3.51
C ARG A 35 -8.12 1.78 -3.19
N VAL A 36 -6.85 1.84 -3.57
CA VAL A 36 -5.95 2.97 -3.27
C VAL A 36 -6.39 4.27 -3.95
N GLU A 37 -7.10 4.17 -5.06
CA GLU A 37 -7.66 5.30 -5.80
C GLU A 37 -8.76 6.01 -5.01
N ASN A 38 -9.37 5.32 -4.05
CA ASN A 38 -10.37 5.87 -3.13
C ASN A 38 -9.77 6.19 -1.75
N ALA A 39 -8.45 6.09 -1.58
CA ALA A 39 -7.80 6.35 -0.31
C ALA A 39 -7.57 7.86 -0.13
N TRP A 40 -7.67 8.32 1.10
CA TRP A 40 -7.27 9.68 1.46
C TRP A 40 -5.77 9.87 1.29
N ASN A 41 -5.38 11.01 0.73
CA ASN A 41 -4.07 11.56 1.02
C ASN A 41 -4.04 12.04 2.50
N LEU A 42 -2.90 11.88 3.17
CA LEU A 42 -2.79 12.13 4.61
C LEU A 42 -3.05 13.60 4.96
N GLU A 43 -2.47 14.52 4.19
CA GLU A 43 -2.62 15.96 4.40
C GLU A 43 -4.08 16.39 4.23
N GLN A 44 -4.76 15.86 3.20
CA GLN A 44 -6.18 16.09 2.98
C GLN A 44 -7.04 15.58 4.14
N LEU A 45 -6.76 14.37 4.65
CA LEU A 45 -7.47 13.80 5.79
C LEU A 45 -7.30 14.65 7.05
N ILE A 46 -6.09 15.14 7.32
CA ILE A 46 -5.82 16.00 8.49
C ILE A 46 -6.60 17.31 8.39
N ALA A 47 -6.61 17.95 7.22
CA ALA A 47 -7.37 19.17 6.98
C ALA A 47 -8.87 18.95 7.19
N GLU A 48 -9.40 17.85 6.66
CA GLU A 48 -10.80 17.45 6.79
C GLU A 48 -11.21 17.29 8.26
N ILE A 49 -10.41 16.56 9.05
CA ILE A 49 -10.68 16.32 10.47
C ILE A 49 -10.67 17.63 11.26
N LYS A 50 -9.76 18.55 10.97
CA LYS A 50 -9.71 19.87 11.63
C LYS A 50 -10.96 20.69 11.34
N ARG A 51 -11.36 20.77 10.07
CA ARG A 51 -12.59 21.47 9.65
C ARG A 51 -13.82 20.92 10.36
N HIS A 52 -13.96 19.59 10.46
CA HIS A 52 -15.09 19.00 11.18
C HIS A 52 -15.11 19.32 12.67
N LYS A 53 -13.94 19.41 13.33
CA LYS A 53 -13.88 19.82 14.74
C LYS A 53 -14.29 21.28 14.96
N GLU A 54 -13.99 22.16 14.01
CA GLU A 54 -14.37 23.58 14.08
C GLU A 54 -15.88 23.77 13.91
N ILE A 55 -16.53 22.96 13.07
CA ILE A 55 -17.98 23.03 12.84
C ILE A 55 -18.80 22.55 14.06
N ILE A 56 -18.26 21.60 14.82
CA ILE A 56 -18.94 21.01 15.99
C ILE A 56 -18.73 21.87 17.26
N LYS A 57 -17.83 22.86 17.20
CA LYS A 57 -17.52 23.76 18.31
C LYS A 57 -18.47 24.96 18.31
#